data_AF-A0A834HWP0-F1
#
_entry.id   AF-A0A834HWP0-F1
#
_cell.length_a   1.000
_cell.length_b   1.000
_cell.length_c   1.000
_cell.angle_alpha   90.00
_cell.angle_beta   90.00
_cell.angle_gamma   90.00
#
_symmetry.space_group_name_H-M   'P 1'
#
loop_
_entity.id
_entity.type
_entity.pdbx_description
1 polymer ?
#
loop_
_entity_poly.entity_id
_entity_poly.type
_entity_poly.pdbx_seq_one_letter_code
_entity_poly.pdbx_strand_id
1 'polypeptide(L)'
;MEFCANPPYNKVLWIAKNRKVYKPGDADKTIIAYGITNSSSPFCHQAVLFLTKVTTTDTGEYNFIVRSSNGLAEGNFFVNMTYASGYNVPQDEEESSSGCGRVILNTIYINKSNAVRSIFQLGPRQFLRQKFKLPLIKFIHDTVTLYKSRTKSGVNNLKDILLRGVVIAFITTLLVWLSICMYLAFYYVYVPTLKHEKPVHLKFRPCGTTSNTKGICSFPSAYVQLTSKQQLLMMGQPYKISLDLEMPESPVNRELGMFMVCVDFKSKDGHTLANSCRSAMLHYKSYLLDSIYKLIYIPFFILGSSEEKQDVHVELFSDYEEYEYKPVTDIYIEIQSRHIEIYSAKFSVNAKFSGLRYIMFNYPVLSATVGITANLFFIALICLINWYQIINSEEYIQFVESEKNVATLQNDELTPSDASEDEYFITGVKKRGNRTTKKNMD
;
A
#
# COMPACT_ATOMS: atom_id res chain seq x y z
N MET A 1 54.56 -19.49 26.52
CA MET A 1 54.62 -18.13 27.11
C MET A 1 55.45 -18.19 28.39
N GLU A 2 56.29 -17.20 28.63
CA GLU A 2 57.03 -17.05 29.89
C GLU A 2 56.39 -15.91 30.70
N PHE A 3 56.20 -16.12 32.00
CA PHE A 3 55.64 -15.12 32.89
C PHE A 3 56.41 -15.10 34.22
N CYS A 4 56.53 -13.91 34.82
CA CYS A 4 57.22 -13.72 36.08
C CYS A 4 56.26 -13.16 37.14
N ALA A 5 56.26 -13.77 38.33
CA ALA A 5 55.37 -13.37 39.43
C ALA A 5 56.14 -13.30 40.75
N ASN A 6 56.30 -12.09 41.28
CA ASN A 6 56.86 -11.83 42.60
C ASN A 6 55.92 -10.85 43.34
N PRO A 7 55.14 -11.27 44.35
CA PRO A 7 55.07 -12.57 45.04
C PRO A 7 54.48 -13.72 44.17
N PRO A 8 54.64 -15.00 44.57
CA PRO A 8 54.32 -16.16 43.72
C PRO A 8 52.88 -16.17 43.23
N TYR A 9 52.66 -16.77 42.06
CA TYR A 9 51.34 -16.86 41.45
C TYR A 9 50.43 -17.81 42.25
N ASN A 10 49.15 -17.46 42.32
CA ASN A 10 48.11 -18.24 43.01
C ASN A 10 47.31 -19.11 42.03
N LYS A 11 47.00 -18.57 40.84
CA LYS A 11 46.21 -19.26 39.81
C LYS A 11 46.68 -18.84 38.42
N VAL A 12 46.66 -19.80 37.51
CA VAL A 12 47.00 -19.63 36.10
C VAL A 12 45.95 -20.36 35.27
N LEU A 13 45.46 -19.73 34.22
CA LEU A 13 44.37 -20.23 33.39
C LEU A 13 44.62 -19.86 31.92
N TRP A 14 44.31 -20.78 31.02
CA TRP A 14 44.19 -20.50 29.59
C TRP A 14 42.72 -20.37 29.22
N ILE A 15 42.39 -19.42 28.36
CA ILE A 15 41.07 -19.24 27.78
C ILE A 15 41.24 -19.41 26.26
N ALA A 16 40.63 -20.47 25.73
CA ALA A 16 40.61 -20.72 24.30
C ALA A 16 39.49 -19.93 23.60
N LYS A 17 39.57 -19.83 22.27
CA LYS A 17 38.58 -19.14 21.41
C LYS A 17 37.12 -19.53 21.70
N ASN A 18 36.87 -20.80 21.97
CA ASN A 18 35.53 -21.32 22.30
C ASN A 18 35.05 -20.97 23.73
N ARG A 19 35.75 -20.05 24.41
CA ARG A 19 35.51 -19.65 25.81
C ARG A 19 35.70 -20.76 26.84
N LYS A 20 36.30 -21.90 26.43
CA LYS A 20 36.67 -22.99 27.34
C LYS A 20 37.93 -22.61 28.11
N VAL A 21 37.91 -22.88 29.41
CA VAL A 21 39.00 -22.57 30.33
C VAL A 21 39.80 -23.82 30.63
N TYR A 22 41.12 -23.76 30.45
CA TYR A 22 42.03 -24.87 30.73
C TYR A 22 42.97 -24.49 31.89
N LYS A 23 43.06 -25.38 32.88
CA LYS A 23 44.03 -25.27 33.97
C LYS A 23 45.33 -25.97 33.58
N PRO A 24 46.48 -25.61 34.18
CA PRO A 24 47.72 -26.35 33.97
C PRO A 24 47.54 -27.83 34.34
N GLY A 25 47.80 -28.73 33.40
CA GLY A 25 47.60 -30.17 33.52
C GLY A 25 46.32 -30.72 32.87
N ASP A 26 45.41 -29.85 32.41
CA ASP A 26 44.21 -30.29 31.70
C ASP A 26 44.52 -30.67 30.23
N ALA A 27 43.94 -31.77 29.76
CA ALA A 27 44.08 -32.23 28.37
C ALA A 27 42.71 -32.57 27.77
N ASP A 28 42.53 -32.23 26.50
CA ASP A 28 41.41 -32.57 25.64
C ASP A 28 41.94 -33.23 24.36
N LYS A 29 41.05 -33.74 23.49
CA LYS A 29 41.44 -34.43 22.25
C LYS A 29 42.30 -33.57 21.30
N THR A 30 42.11 -32.24 21.32
CA THR A 30 42.78 -31.30 20.41
C THR A 30 43.77 -30.35 21.10
N ILE A 31 43.63 -30.12 22.40
CA ILE A 31 44.41 -29.12 23.16
C ILE A 31 44.91 -29.73 24.47
N ILE A 32 46.20 -29.57 24.75
CA ILE A 32 46.87 -30.04 25.96
C ILE A 32 47.53 -28.83 26.65
N ALA A 33 47.12 -28.54 27.88
CA ALA A 33 47.74 -27.53 28.72
C ALA A 33 48.78 -28.20 29.63
N TYR A 34 50.06 -28.00 29.33
CA TYR A 34 51.14 -28.56 30.15
C TYR A 34 51.19 -27.90 31.54
N GLY A 35 51.72 -28.65 32.51
CA GLY A 35 52.07 -28.11 33.83
C GLY A 35 53.09 -26.97 33.71
N ILE A 36 53.05 -26.06 34.69
CA ILE A 36 53.96 -24.91 34.73
C ILE A 36 55.35 -25.41 35.12
N THR A 37 56.36 -25.07 34.32
CA THR A 37 57.77 -25.39 34.59
C THR A 37 58.54 -24.13 34.99
N ASN A 38 59.59 -24.27 35.79
CA ASN A 38 60.45 -23.14 36.15
C ASN A 38 61.33 -22.74 34.97
N SER A 39 61.48 -21.43 34.75
CA SER A 39 62.36 -20.88 33.71
C SER A 39 63.78 -20.61 34.27
N SER A 40 64.66 -20.06 33.44
CA SER A 40 66.06 -19.77 33.77
C SER A 40 66.25 -18.69 34.83
N SER A 41 65.23 -17.86 35.11
CA SER A 41 65.26 -16.77 36.09
C SER A 41 64.41 -17.06 37.33
N PRO A 42 64.86 -16.63 38.54
CA PRO A 42 64.08 -16.80 39.76
C PRO A 42 62.77 -16.00 39.66
N PHE A 43 61.66 -16.58 40.12
CA PHE A 43 60.28 -16.05 40.02
C PHE A 43 59.65 -16.08 38.62
N CYS A 44 60.33 -16.64 37.62
CA CYS A 44 59.78 -16.78 36.27
C CYS A 44 59.48 -18.24 35.93
N HIS A 45 58.36 -18.44 35.24
CA HIS A 45 57.80 -19.72 34.93
C HIS A 45 57.37 -19.78 33.46
N GLN A 46 57.46 -20.97 32.87
CA GLN A 46 57.04 -21.23 31.51
C GLN A 46 55.71 -21.99 31.51
N ALA A 47 54.77 -21.47 30.72
CA ALA A 47 53.48 -22.10 30.47
C ALA A 47 53.36 -22.44 28.98
N VAL A 48 52.93 -23.67 28.69
CA VAL A 48 52.81 -24.19 27.32
C VAL A 48 51.40 -24.72 27.08
N LEU A 49 50.74 -24.20 26.06
CA LEU A 49 49.51 -24.73 25.49
C LEU A 49 49.86 -25.39 24.16
N PHE A 50 49.51 -26.66 23.99
CA PHE A 50 49.86 -27.45 22.83
C PHE A 50 48.61 -27.90 22.08
N LEU A 51 48.58 -27.69 20.77
CA LEU A 51 47.49 -28.13 19.90
C LEU A 51 47.96 -29.37 19.14
N THR A 52 47.27 -30.50 19.28
CA THR A 52 47.64 -31.78 18.64
C THR A 52 47.36 -31.78 17.14
N LYS A 53 46.27 -31.13 16.72
CA LYS A 53 45.90 -30.90 15.32
C LYS A 53 45.33 -29.49 15.21
N VAL A 54 45.90 -28.67 14.33
CA VAL A 54 45.43 -27.29 14.08
C VAL A 54 44.52 -27.29 12.87
N THR A 55 43.27 -26.89 13.05
CA THR A 55 42.28 -26.73 11.98
C THR A 55 41.89 -25.26 11.81
N THR A 56 41.16 -24.93 10.72
CA THR A 56 40.67 -23.57 10.47
C THR A 56 39.75 -23.04 11.57
N THR A 57 39.15 -23.90 12.38
CA THR A 57 38.31 -23.48 13.51
C THR A 57 39.12 -22.99 14.71
N ASP A 58 40.38 -23.42 14.82
CA ASP A 58 41.25 -23.16 15.97
C ASP A 58 42.04 -21.84 15.85
N THR A 59 42.00 -21.19 14.69
CA THR A 59 42.61 -19.87 14.47
C THR A 59 41.85 -18.78 15.20
N GLY A 60 42.57 -17.91 15.90
CA GLY A 60 41.97 -16.84 16.70
C GLY A 60 42.80 -16.43 17.92
N GLU A 61 42.19 -15.61 18.76
CA GLU A 61 42.79 -15.10 20.00
C GLU A 61 42.66 -16.12 21.14
N TYR A 62 43.77 -16.32 21.85
CA TYR A 62 43.86 -17.11 23.07
C TYR A 62 44.41 -16.23 24.19
N ASN A 63 43.79 -16.29 25.36
CA ASN A 63 44.17 -15.47 26.50
C ASN A 63 44.78 -16.34 27.60
N PHE A 64 45.87 -15.85 28.17
CA PHE A 64 46.57 -16.44 29.29
C PHE A 64 46.46 -15.51 30.47
N ILE A 65 45.91 -16.00 31.58
CA ILE A 65 45.66 -15.18 32.76
C ILE A 65 46.48 -15.71 33.93
N VAL A 66 47.21 -14.80 34.58
CA VAL A 66 47.99 -15.07 35.78
C VAL A 66 47.48 -14.19 36.91
N ARG A 67 47.15 -14.82 38.04
CA ARG A 67 46.74 -14.14 39.27
C ARG A 67 47.81 -14.30 40.34
N SER A 68 48.27 -13.19 40.91
CA SER A 68 49.09 -13.13 42.13
C SER A 68 48.36 -12.34 43.22
N SER A 69 48.88 -12.29 44.44
CA SER A 69 48.31 -11.44 45.51
C SER A 69 48.35 -9.94 45.17
N ASN A 70 49.25 -9.53 44.26
CA ASN A 70 49.38 -8.14 43.81
C ASN A 70 48.44 -7.74 42.66
N GLY A 71 47.76 -8.69 42.01
CA GLY A 71 46.87 -8.37 40.90
C GLY A 71 46.67 -9.49 39.89
N LEU A 72 46.06 -9.11 38.77
CA LEU A 72 45.78 -9.97 37.63
C LEU A 72 46.54 -9.42 36.42
N ALA A 73 47.27 -10.28 35.71
CA ALA A 73 47.78 -9.98 34.37
C ALA A 73 47.15 -10.91 33.34
N GLU A 74 46.97 -10.38 32.14
CA GLU A 74 46.48 -11.10 30.97
C GLU A 74 47.52 -10.94 29.86
N GLY A 75 47.76 -12.03 29.13
CA GLY A 75 48.54 -12.02 27.89
C GLY A 75 47.76 -12.69 26.78
N ASN A 76 47.69 -12.02 25.64
CA ASN A 76 46.90 -12.42 24.49
C ASN A 76 47.86 -12.90 23.41
N PHE A 77 47.53 -13.99 22.72
CA PHE A 77 48.26 -14.40 21.53
C PHE A 77 47.28 -14.84 20.45
N PHE A 78 47.61 -14.50 19.21
CA PHE A 78 46.79 -14.80 18.06
C PHE A 78 47.39 -15.96 17.27
N VAL A 79 46.66 -17.05 17.13
CA VAL A 79 47.07 -18.23 16.36
C VAL A 79 46.52 -18.08 14.95
N ASN A 80 47.43 -18.00 13.97
CA ASN A 80 47.07 -17.95 12.55
C ASN A 80 47.64 -19.16 11.81
N MET A 81 46.91 -19.65 10.80
CA MET A 81 47.30 -20.82 10.01
C MET A 81 47.75 -20.37 8.62
N THR A 82 48.97 -20.73 8.23
CA THR A 82 49.48 -20.52 6.87
C THR A 82 49.51 -21.86 6.13
N TYR A 83 48.82 -21.93 5.00
CA TYR A 83 48.90 -23.08 4.11
C TYR A 83 50.18 -22.99 3.28
N ALA A 84 50.97 -24.08 3.23
CA ALA A 84 52.02 -24.19 2.23
C ALA A 84 51.35 -24.25 0.85
N SER A 85 51.70 -23.34 -0.05
CA SER A 85 51.13 -23.31 -1.40
C SER A 85 51.62 -24.53 -2.18
N GLY A 86 50.69 -25.38 -2.59
CA GLY A 86 50.94 -26.52 -3.45
C GLY A 86 50.88 -27.84 -2.70
N TYR A 87 49.66 -28.32 -2.44
CA TYR A 87 49.26 -29.72 -2.63
C TYR A 87 47.73 -29.79 -2.48
N ASN A 88 47.05 -30.30 -3.52
CA ASN A 88 45.64 -30.64 -3.49
C ASN A 88 45.42 -31.79 -2.49
N VAL A 89 44.46 -31.65 -1.58
CA VAL A 89 44.12 -32.67 -0.57
C VAL A 89 42.85 -33.41 -0.99
N PRO A 90 42.90 -34.75 -1.16
CA PRO A 90 41.79 -35.66 -0.87
C PRO A 90 41.92 -36.24 0.55
N GLN A 91 40.78 -36.65 1.12
CA GLN A 91 40.58 -37.06 2.52
C GLN A 91 41.19 -38.42 2.92
N ASP A 92 41.51 -38.47 4.22
CA ASP A 92 41.60 -39.58 5.19
C ASP A 92 42.71 -40.65 5.07
N GLU A 93 43.70 -40.59 5.97
CA GLU A 93 44.15 -41.69 6.86
C GLU A 93 45.20 -41.18 7.89
N GLU A 94 45.22 -41.80 9.07
CA GLU A 94 46.10 -41.50 10.21
C GLU A 94 47.56 -41.89 9.93
N GLU A 95 48.53 -40.99 10.19
CA GLU A 95 49.77 -41.33 10.88
C GLU A 95 50.58 -40.09 11.30
N SER A 96 51.30 -40.25 12.40
CA SER A 96 52.08 -39.27 13.13
C SER A 96 53.27 -38.70 12.35
N SER A 97 53.46 -37.38 12.38
CA SER A 97 54.82 -36.79 12.43
C SER A 97 54.83 -35.41 13.08
N SER A 98 55.76 -35.26 14.01
CA SER A 98 56.04 -34.10 14.84
C SER A 98 56.77 -33.00 14.07
N GLY A 99 56.21 -31.79 14.03
CA GLY A 99 56.87 -30.58 13.55
C GLY A 99 56.65 -29.42 14.52
N CYS A 100 57.61 -29.20 15.42
CA CYS A 100 57.54 -28.21 16.50
C CYS A 100 58.06 -26.84 16.02
N GLY A 101 57.15 -25.89 15.82
CA GLY A 101 57.48 -24.47 15.61
C GLY A 101 57.37 -23.70 16.93
N ARG A 102 58.49 -23.36 17.56
CA ARG A 102 58.55 -22.50 18.75
C ARG A 102 58.50 -21.03 18.34
N VAL A 103 57.44 -20.32 18.72
CA VAL A 103 57.37 -18.85 18.68
C VAL A 103 57.37 -18.34 20.13
N ILE A 104 58.37 -17.54 20.49
CA ILE A 104 58.53 -16.92 21.82
C ILE A 104 58.32 -15.41 21.65
N LEU A 105 57.31 -14.83 22.30
CA LEU A 105 57.20 -13.36 22.44
C LEU A 105 56.65 -12.93 23.81
N ASN A 106 57.32 -11.88 24.30
CA ASN A 106 56.97 -10.79 25.22
C ASN A 106 56.61 -11.04 26.69
N THR A 107 57.49 -10.53 27.56
CA THR A 107 57.39 -10.41 29.02
C THR A 107 56.49 -9.24 29.42
N ILE A 108 55.50 -9.48 30.28
CA ILE A 108 54.59 -8.46 30.84
C ILE A 108 55.00 -8.16 32.28
N TYR A 109 55.26 -6.88 32.60
CA TYR A 109 55.52 -6.40 33.96
C TYR A 109 54.27 -5.72 34.54
N ILE A 110 53.85 -6.12 35.75
CA ILE A 110 52.79 -5.43 36.50
C ILE A 110 53.46 -4.49 37.51
N ASN A 111 53.21 -3.18 37.41
CA ASN A 111 53.72 -2.20 38.38
C ASN A 111 52.61 -1.69 39.32
N LYS A 112 53.01 -1.31 40.55
CA LYS A 112 52.15 -1.01 41.70
C LYS A 112 51.57 0.41 41.63
N SER A 113 50.25 0.58 41.70
CA SER A 113 49.63 1.91 41.91
C SER A 113 49.60 2.23 43.41
N ASN A 114 50.23 3.33 43.80
CA ASN A 114 50.28 3.82 45.18
C ASN A 114 49.12 4.81 45.39
N ALA A 115 48.10 4.41 46.16
CA ALA A 115 47.04 5.30 46.62
C ALA A 115 46.84 5.17 48.12
N VAL A 116 47.84 5.55 48.93
CA VAL A 116 47.65 5.88 50.35
C VAL A 116 48.57 7.02 50.75
N ARG A 117 48.13 8.26 50.53
CA ARG A 117 48.65 9.42 51.26
C ARG A 117 47.61 10.54 51.29
N SER A 118 46.68 10.44 52.23
CA SER A 118 45.94 11.57 52.82
C SER A 118 44.91 11.03 53.82
N ILE A 119 45.39 10.60 54.99
CA ILE A 119 44.51 10.27 56.14
C ILE A 119 44.62 11.31 57.26
N PHE A 120 45.47 12.33 57.12
CA PHE A 120 45.55 13.40 58.12
C PHE A 120 45.10 14.73 57.51
N GLN A 121 44.06 15.28 58.13
CA GLN A 121 43.33 16.53 57.83
C GLN A 121 42.19 16.42 56.82
N LEU A 122 41.00 16.00 57.28
CA LEU A 122 39.68 16.52 56.87
C LEU A 122 38.61 15.89 57.78
N GLY A 123 37.68 16.69 58.31
CA GLY A 123 36.69 16.25 59.30
C GLY A 123 35.64 15.25 58.77
N PRO A 124 34.88 14.56 59.65
CA PRO A 124 33.99 13.44 59.31
C PRO A 124 32.89 13.80 58.30
N ARG A 125 32.45 15.07 58.26
CA ARG A 125 31.47 15.58 57.29
C ARG A 125 32.04 15.77 55.88
N GLN A 126 33.33 16.04 55.72
CA GLN A 126 33.98 16.22 54.41
C GLN A 126 34.38 14.87 53.79
N PHE A 127 34.78 13.89 54.61
CA PHE A 127 35.03 12.50 54.15
C PHE A 127 33.78 11.85 53.55
N LEU A 128 32.61 12.00 54.19
CA LEU A 128 31.33 11.50 53.68
C LEU A 128 30.91 12.19 52.37
N ARG A 129 31.24 13.48 52.21
CA ARG A 129 30.92 14.24 51.00
C ARG A 129 31.76 13.78 49.81
N GLN A 130 33.08 13.63 49.99
CA GLN A 130 34.02 13.26 48.95
C GLN A 130 33.96 11.78 48.56
N LYS A 131 33.76 10.88 49.53
CA LYS A 131 33.81 9.43 49.30
C LYS A 131 32.46 8.83 48.92
N PHE A 132 31.34 9.45 49.31
CA PHE A 132 30.00 8.90 49.05
C PHE A 132 29.09 9.85 48.27
N LYS A 133 28.94 11.14 48.64
CA LYS A 133 28.00 12.04 47.92
C LYS A 133 28.41 12.34 46.47
N LEU A 134 29.65 12.78 46.25
CA LEU A 134 30.15 13.13 44.91
C LEU A 134 30.15 11.96 43.90
N PRO A 135 30.64 10.75 44.25
CA PRO A 135 30.60 9.61 43.32
C PRO A 135 29.17 9.12 43.07
N LEU A 136 28.26 9.25 44.03
CA LEU A 136 26.87 8.80 43.87
C LEU A 136 26.06 9.79 43.01
N ILE A 137 26.29 11.10 43.16
CA ILE A 137 25.72 12.12 42.25
C ILE A 137 26.27 11.93 40.84
N LYS A 138 27.58 11.66 40.70
CA LYS A 138 28.19 11.36 39.40
C LYS A 138 27.62 10.06 38.80
N PHE A 139 27.45 9.01 39.60
CA PHE A 139 26.84 7.76 39.17
C PHE A 139 25.39 7.94 38.73
N ILE A 140 24.57 8.70 39.47
CA ILE A 140 23.19 9.01 39.09
C ILE A 140 23.17 9.83 37.79
N HIS A 141 24.01 10.86 37.69
CA HIS A 141 24.11 11.69 36.49
C HIS A 141 24.55 10.87 35.27
N ASP A 142 25.57 10.02 35.41
CA ASP A 142 26.07 9.15 34.36
C ASP A 142 25.04 8.08 33.96
N THR A 143 24.25 7.58 34.91
CA THR A 143 23.17 6.62 34.62
C THR A 143 22.02 7.29 33.87
N VAL A 144 21.63 8.50 34.27
CA VAL A 144 20.56 9.28 33.63
C VAL A 144 20.97 9.75 32.23
N THR A 145 22.23 10.15 32.02
CA THR A 145 22.73 10.55 30.68
C THR A 145 22.82 9.35 29.74
N LEU A 146 23.19 8.17 30.23
CA LEU A 146 23.20 6.92 29.44
C LEU A 146 21.79 6.45 29.05
N TYR A 147 20.81 6.62 29.95
CA TYR A 147 19.41 6.35 29.63
C TYR A 147 18.86 7.34 28.61
N LYS A 148 19.14 8.64 28.81
CA LYS A 148 18.69 9.73 27.94
C LYS A 148 19.24 9.58 26.52
N SER A 149 20.52 9.24 26.35
CA SER A 149 21.14 9.07 25.03
C SER A 149 20.59 7.84 24.28
N ARG A 150 20.39 6.71 24.99
CA ARG A 150 19.74 5.51 24.41
C ARG A 150 18.31 5.78 23.96
N THR A 151 17.53 6.56 24.72
CA THR A 151 16.19 6.98 24.29
C THR A 151 16.23 7.98 23.14
N LYS A 152 17.19 8.90 23.07
CA LYS A 152 17.23 9.93 22.03
C LYS A 152 17.53 9.34 20.65
N SER A 153 18.47 8.39 20.55
CA SER A 153 18.81 7.73 19.29
C SER A 153 17.72 6.78 18.80
N GLY A 154 17.09 6.02 19.71
CA GLY A 154 15.95 5.15 19.36
C GLY A 154 14.71 5.93 18.94
N VAL A 155 14.40 7.02 19.65
CA VAL A 155 13.23 7.86 19.36
C VAL A 155 13.41 8.66 18.06
N ASN A 156 14.61 9.14 17.74
CA ASN A 156 14.85 9.88 16.49
C ASN A 156 14.73 8.96 15.26
N ASN A 157 15.35 7.78 15.29
CA ASN A 157 15.22 6.80 14.19
C ASN A 157 13.77 6.33 14.02
N LEU A 158 13.02 6.15 15.11
CA LEU A 158 11.60 5.78 15.06
C LEU A 158 10.73 6.91 14.50
N LYS A 159 11.01 8.16 14.88
CA LYS A 159 10.33 9.34 14.33
C LYS A 159 10.55 9.46 12.81
N ASP A 160 11.78 9.25 12.33
CA ASP A 160 12.08 9.36 10.90
C ASP A 160 11.40 8.27 10.07
N ILE A 161 11.38 7.02 10.55
CA ILE A 161 10.67 5.92 9.89
C ILE A 161 9.17 6.17 9.89
N LEU A 162 8.61 6.63 11.02
CA LEU A 162 7.18 6.91 11.15
C LEU A 162 6.78 8.08 10.25
N LEU A 163 7.56 9.16 10.19
CA LEU A 163 7.32 10.30 9.30
C LEU A 163 7.37 9.88 7.82
N ARG A 164 8.38 9.11 7.41
CA ARG A 164 8.46 8.57 6.04
C ARG A 164 7.27 7.66 5.70
N GLY A 165 6.88 6.79 6.63
CA GLY A 165 5.71 5.93 6.48
C GLY A 165 4.41 6.72 6.36
N VAL A 166 4.23 7.76 7.17
CA VAL A 166 3.06 8.65 7.11
C VAL A 166 3.01 9.41 5.78
N VAL A 167 4.15 9.91 5.29
CA VAL A 167 4.21 10.60 3.99
C VAL A 167 3.84 9.66 2.85
N ILE A 168 4.39 8.43 2.83
CA ILE A 168 4.06 7.44 1.79
C ILE A 168 2.59 7.01 1.88
N ALA A 169 2.07 6.79 3.09
CA ALA A 169 0.66 6.45 3.31
C ALA A 169 -0.28 7.58 2.85
N PHE A 170 0.09 8.83 3.11
CA PHE A 170 -0.67 9.99 2.66
C PHE A 170 -0.69 10.10 1.14
N ILE A 171 0.47 9.96 0.48
CA ILE A 171 0.58 9.99 -0.98
C ILE A 171 -0.23 8.86 -1.61
N THR A 172 -0.08 7.62 -1.12
CA THR A 172 -0.84 6.47 -1.65
C THR A 172 -2.35 6.63 -1.46
N THR A 173 -2.79 7.18 -0.33
CA THR A 173 -4.21 7.50 -0.10
C THR A 173 -4.71 8.55 -1.10
N LEU A 174 -3.95 9.62 -1.36
CA LEU A 174 -4.30 10.63 -2.36
C LEU A 174 -4.37 10.05 -3.78
N LEU A 175 -3.47 9.13 -4.13
CA LEU A 175 -3.46 8.48 -5.45
C LEU A 175 -4.70 7.58 -5.64
N VAL A 176 -5.05 6.79 -4.63
CA VAL A 176 -6.26 5.97 -4.66
C VAL A 176 -7.51 6.84 -4.72
N TRP A 177 -7.57 7.91 -3.94
CA TRP A 177 -8.67 8.88 -3.97
C TRP A 177 -8.84 9.50 -5.36
N LEU A 178 -7.76 9.96 -5.97
CA LEU A 178 -7.78 10.56 -7.31
C LEU A 178 -8.24 9.55 -8.38
N SER A 179 -7.79 8.30 -8.29
CA SER A 179 -8.24 7.22 -9.18
C SER A 179 -9.74 6.96 -9.08
N ILE A 180 -10.28 6.91 -7.86
CA ILE A 180 -11.72 6.72 -7.62
C ILE A 180 -12.52 7.91 -8.15
N CYS A 181 -12.11 9.14 -7.84
CA CYS A 181 -12.78 10.35 -8.33
C CYS A 181 -12.81 10.41 -9.86
N MET A 182 -11.70 10.04 -10.51
CA MET A 182 -11.62 10.01 -11.98
C MET A 182 -12.57 8.96 -12.58
N TYR A 183 -12.65 7.77 -11.98
CA TYR A 183 -13.61 6.74 -12.43
C TYR A 183 -15.07 7.20 -12.21
N LEU A 184 -15.39 7.80 -11.07
CA LEU A 184 -16.74 8.31 -10.81
C LEU A 184 -17.12 9.42 -11.80
N ALA A 185 -16.20 10.36 -12.08
CA ALA A 185 -16.43 11.39 -13.09
C ALA A 185 -16.69 10.77 -14.47
N PHE A 186 -15.88 9.79 -14.88
CA PHE A 186 -16.11 9.05 -16.13
C PHE A 186 -17.47 8.32 -16.14
N TYR A 187 -17.82 7.63 -15.06
CA TYR A 187 -19.09 6.90 -14.95
C TYR A 187 -20.29 7.84 -15.14
N TYR A 188 -20.33 8.97 -14.42
CA TYR A 188 -21.44 9.92 -14.50
C TYR A 188 -21.52 10.67 -15.84
N VAL A 189 -20.38 10.95 -16.47
CA VAL A 189 -20.36 11.60 -17.80
C VAL A 189 -20.73 10.62 -18.91
N TYR A 190 -20.32 9.35 -18.79
CA TYR A 190 -20.47 8.37 -19.86
C TYR A 190 -21.77 7.56 -19.82
N VAL A 191 -22.28 7.24 -18.63
CA VAL A 191 -23.50 6.44 -18.42
C VAL A 191 -24.65 7.36 -18.00
N PRO A 192 -25.59 7.69 -18.90
CA PRO A 192 -26.75 8.50 -18.56
C PRO A 192 -27.79 7.72 -17.74
N THR A 193 -28.80 8.43 -17.24
CA THR A 193 -29.97 7.81 -16.58
C THR A 193 -30.72 6.89 -17.53
N LEU A 194 -31.02 5.66 -17.09
CA LEU A 194 -31.59 4.62 -17.95
C LEU A 194 -33.06 4.78 -18.30
N LYS A 195 -33.82 5.38 -17.39
CA LYS A 195 -35.26 5.42 -17.47
C LYS A 195 -35.74 6.86 -17.28
N HIS A 196 -36.45 7.34 -18.28
CA HIS A 196 -37.19 8.59 -18.20
C HIS A 196 -38.68 8.27 -18.15
N GLU A 197 -39.32 8.63 -17.05
CA GLU A 197 -40.77 8.49 -16.88
C GLU A 197 -41.43 9.87 -16.97
N LYS A 198 -42.52 9.94 -17.74
CA LYS A 198 -43.36 11.13 -17.86
C LYS A 198 -44.82 10.76 -17.60
N PRO A 199 -45.54 11.49 -16.74
CA PRO A 199 -46.96 11.27 -16.56
C PRO A 199 -47.71 11.67 -17.85
N VAL A 200 -48.70 10.87 -18.23
CA VAL A 200 -49.54 11.07 -19.41
C VAL A 200 -50.94 11.42 -18.93
N HIS A 201 -51.35 12.67 -19.15
CA HIS A 201 -52.70 13.12 -18.83
C HIS A 201 -53.60 12.96 -20.04
N LEU A 202 -54.36 11.86 -20.06
CA LEU A 202 -55.35 11.58 -21.10
C LEU A 202 -56.49 12.60 -21.02
N LYS A 203 -56.82 13.19 -22.18
CA LYS A 203 -57.95 14.09 -22.38
C LYS A 203 -58.95 13.42 -23.31
N PHE A 204 -60.21 13.72 -23.11
CA PHE A 204 -61.28 13.25 -23.97
C PHE A 204 -62.34 14.33 -24.14
N ARG A 205 -63.11 14.23 -25.23
CA ARG A 205 -64.27 15.08 -25.47
C ARG A 205 -65.51 14.34 -24.96
N PRO A 206 -66.25 14.91 -23.99
CA PRO A 206 -67.51 14.34 -23.56
C PRO A 206 -68.53 14.43 -24.71
N CYS A 207 -69.47 13.50 -24.75
CA CYS A 207 -70.61 13.59 -25.66
C CYS A 207 -71.41 14.87 -25.35
N GLY A 208 -71.65 15.70 -26.37
CA GLY A 208 -72.41 16.94 -26.21
C GLY A 208 -73.89 16.69 -25.92
N THR A 209 -74.62 17.75 -25.60
CA THR A 209 -76.08 17.71 -25.31
C THR A 209 -76.95 17.26 -26.47
N THR A 210 -76.39 17.06 -27.67
CA THR A 210 -77.10 16.67 -28.89
C THR A 210 -77.38 15.17 -28.98
N SER A 211 -76.66 14.33 -28.24
CA SER A 211 -76.96 12.91 -28.10
C SER A 211 -77.25 12.59 -26.63
N ASN A 212 -78.42 12.03 -26.32
CA ASN A 212 -78.86 11.65 -24.95
C ASN A 212 -77.98 10.55 -24.29
N THR A 213 -76.78 10.30 -24.81
CA THR A 213 -75.84 9.30 -24.33
C THR A 213 -74.82 9.96 -23.42
N LYS A 214 -74.92 9.68 -22.11
CA LYS A 214 -73.85 10.01 -21.15
C LYS A 214 -72.63 9.14 -21.49
N GLY A 215 -71.46 9.75 -21.74
CA GLY A 215 -70.25 8.99 -22.01
C GLY A 215 -69.14 9.78 -22.71
N ILE A 216 -68.08 9.05 -23.03
CA ILE A 216 -66.90 9.53 -23.75
C ILE A 216 -67.17 9.35 -25.26
N CYS A 217 -67.10 10.44 -26.03
CA CYS A 217 -67.38 10.39 -27.47
C CYS A 217 -66.12 10.35 -28.35
N SER A 218 -65.00 10.90 -27.87
CA SER A 218 -63.70 10.76 -28.53
C SER A 218 -62.87 9.65 -27.91
N PHE A 219 -61.88 9.16 -28.63
CA PHE A 219 -60.84 8.34 -28.01
C PHE A 219 -60.04 9.17 -26.99
N PRO A 220 -59.68 8.60 -25.82
CA PRO A 220 -58.77 9.25 -24.89
C PRO A 220 -57.40 9.47 -25.55
N SER A 221 -56.95 10.72 -25.58
CA SER A 221 -55.66 11.07 -26.18
C SER A 221 -54.90 12.09 -25.35
N ALA A 222 -53.57 12.05 -25.43
CA ALA A 222 -52.68 12.92 -24.70
C ALA A 222 -51.58 13.47 -25.60
N TYR A 223 -51.22 14.72 -25.35
CA TYR A 223 -50.03 15.36 -25.91
C TYR A 223 -49.00 15.50 -24.80
N VAL A 224 -47.83 14.91 -25.01
CA VAL A 224 -46.73 14.91 -24.04
C VAL A 224 -45.50 15.52 -24.70
N GLN A 225 -45.03 16.64 -24.15
CA GLN A 225 -43.80 17.26 -24.60
C GLN A 225 -42.61 16.53 -23.98
N LEU A 226 -41.74 15.95 -24.81
CA LEU A 226 -40.54 15.23 -24.39
C LEU A 226 -39.37 16.17 -24.13
N THR A 227 -39.18 17.13 -25.03
CA THR A 227 -38.01 18.03 -25.03
C THR A 227 -38.49 19.48 -24.93
N SER A 228 -38.45 20.04 -23.71
CA SER A 228 -38.79 21.46 -23.47
C SER A 228 -37.55 22.36 -23.47
N LYS A 229 -36.45 21.93 -22.84
CA LYS A 229 -35.19 22.71 -22.74
C LYS A 229 -33.90 21.91 -22.97
N GLN A 230 -33.94 20.58 -22.80
CA GLN A 230 -32.82 19.67 -23.01
C GLN A 230 -33.31 18.47 -23.81
N GLN A 231 -32.48 17.96 -24.70
CA GLN A 231 -32.78 16.75 -25.47
C GLN A 231 -32.78 15.55 -24.52
N LEU A 232 -33.91 14.83 -24.46
CA LEU A 232 -34.12 13.73 -23.52
C LEU A 232 -33.48 12.43 -24.02
N LEU A 233 -33.47 12.24 -25.34
CA LEU A 233 -32.96 11.05 -26.01
C LEU A 233 -31.57 11.38 -26.57
N MET A 234 -30.61 10.46 -26.45
CA MET A 234 -29.28 10.61 -27.03
C MET A 234 -29.25 10.07 -28.46
N MET A 235 -28.47 10.72 -29.32
CA MET A 235 -28.31 10.32 -30.72
C MET A 235 -27.63 8.95 -30.83
N GLY A 236 -28.10 8.12 -31.76
CA GLY A 236 -27.48 6.83 -32.11
C GLY A 236 -27.57 5.75 -31.02
N GLN A 237 -28.38 5.95 -29.98
CA GLN A 237 -28.67 4.95 -28.97
C GLN A 237 -30.08 4.37 -29.18
N PRO A 238 -30.25 3.03 -29.21
CA PRO A 238 -31.57 2.43 -29.28
C PRO A 238 -32.32 2.54 -27.95
N TYR A 239 -33.59 2.91 -28.04
CA TYR A 239 -34.51 3.04 -26.91
C TYR A 239 -35.68 2.07 -27.03
N LYS A 240 -36.03 1.45 -25.91
CA LYS A 240 -37.27 0.72 -25.71
C LYS A 240 -38.31 1.69 -25.13
N ILE A 241 -39.40 1.91 -25.86
CA ILE A 241 -40.47 2.83 -25.46
C ILE A 241 -41.68 2.03 -25.06
N SER A 242 -42.21 2.34 -23.88
CA SER A 242 -43.37 1.67 -23.30
C SER A 242 -44.36 2.66 -22.71
N LEU A 243 -45.63 2.24 -22.70
CA LEU A 243 -46.71 2.92 -22.01
C LEU A 243 -47.21 2.00 -20.88
N ASP A 244 -47.15 2.52 -19.67
CA ASP A 244 -47.66 1.87 -18.47
C ASP A 244 -49.06 2.44 -18.18
N LEU A 245 -50.09 1.60 -18.27
CA LEU A 245 -51.49 1.97 -18.02
C LEU A 245 -51.94 1.40 -16.67
N GLU A 246 -52.32 2.26 -15.73
CA GLU A 246 -52.91 1.87 -14.45
C GLU A 246 -54.44 1.83 -14.60
N MET A 247 -55.04 0.65 -14.50
CA MET A 247 -56.47 0.45 -14.75
C MET A 247 -57.17 -0.30 -13.60
N PRO A 248 -58.43 0.03 -13.29
CA PRO A 248 -59.24 -0.78 -12.38
C PRO A 248 -59.65 -2.10 -13.01
N GLU A 249 -59.87 -3.11 -12.16
CA GLU A 249 -60.50 -4.37 -12.56
C GLU A 249 -62.04 -4.27 -12.59
N SER A 250 -62.58 -3.22 -13.22
CA SER A 250 -64.02 -3.01 -13.36
C SER A 250 -64.66 -4.01 -14.34
N PRO A 251 -65.97 -4.31 -14.22
CA PRO A 251 -66.64 -5.20 -15.16
C PRO A 251 -66.53 -4.69 -16.61
N VAL A 252 -66.58 -3.37 -16.80
CA VAL A 252 -66.41 -2.72 -18.12
C VAL A 252 -65.03 -3.04 -18.71
N ASN A 253 -63.96 -2.90 -17.93
CA ASN A 253 -62.60 -3.21 -18.39
C ASN A 253 -62.36 -4.71 -18.58
N ARG A 254 -62.97 -5.57 -17.75
CA ARG A 254 -62.88 -7.03 -17.89
C ARG A 254 -63.56 -7.52 -19.18
N GLU A 255 -64.68 -6.92 -19.56
CA GLU A 255 -65.45 -7.27 -20.76
C GLU A 255 -64.95 -6.58 -22.04
N LEU A 256 -64.12 -5.52 -21.91
CA LEU A 256 -63.62 -4.76 -23.05
C LEU A 256 -62.79 -5.60 -24.05
N GLY A 257 -62.05 -6.59 -23.54
CA GLY A 257 -61.16 -7.42 -24.36
C GLY A 257 -59.91 -6.67 -24.84
N MET A 258 -59.45 -6.98 -26.05
CA MET A 258 -58.27 -6.33 -26.64
C MET A 258 -58.60 -4.90 -27.08
N PHE A 259 -57.73 -3.95 -26.74
CA PHE A 259 -57.78 -2.57 -27.22
C PHE A 259 -56.46 -2.18 -27.86
N MET A 260 -56.50 -1.20 -28.77
CA MET A 260 -55.32 -0.71 -29.46
C MET A 260 -54.81 0.58 -28.82
N VAL A 261 -53.49 0.67 -28.63
CA VAL A 261 -52.77 1.86 -28.19
C VAL A 261 -51.88 2.30 -29.33
N CYS A 262 -52.07 3.53 -29.80
CA CYS A 262 -51.27 4.13 -30.85
C CYS A 262 -50.45 5.30 -30.31
N VAL A 263 -49.24 5.44 -30.83
CA VAL A 263 -48.33 6.54 -30.52
C VAL A 263 -47.78 7.14 -31.80
N ASP A 264 -47.83 8.47 -31.87
CA ASP A 264 -47.25 9.28 -32.94
C ASP A 264 -46.16 10.17 -32.38
N PHE A 265 -44.96 10.06 -32.94
CA PHE A 265 -43.83 10.93 -32.61
C PHE A 265 -43.85 12.12 -33.55
N LYS A 266 -43.94 13.34 -33.01
CA LYS A 266 -44.04 14.57 -33.78
C LYS A 266 -42.77 15.40 -33.67
N SER A 267 -42.35 15.90 -34.82
CA SER A 267 -41.32 16.94 -34.92
C SER A 267 -41.85 18.26 -34.36
N LYS A 268 -40.96 19.23 -34.17
CA LYS A 268 -41.30 20.61 -33.76
C LYS A 268 -42.32 21.27 -34.70
N ASP A 269 -42.29 20.89 -35.98
CA ASP A 269 -43.20 21.37 -37.02
C ASP A 269 -44.57 20.65 -37.01
N GLY A 270 -44.79 19.71 -36.09
CA GLY A 270 -46.02 18.93 -35.97
C GLY A 270 -46.14 17.75 -36.94
N HIS A 271 -45.17 17.57 -37.84
CA HIS A 271 -45.12 16.40 -38.74
C HIS A 271 -44.82 15.11 -37.97
N THR A 272 -45.53 14.04 -38.31
CA THR A 272 -45.32 12.71 -37.75
C THR A 272 -44.02 12.10 -38.30
N LEU A 273 -43.06 11.84 -37.42
CA LEU A 273 -41.77 11.23 -37.72
C LEU A 273 -41.86 9.70 -37.70
N ALA A 274 -42.57 9.15 -36.72
CA ALA A 274 -42.79 7.72 -36.56
C ALA A 274 -44.16 7.47 -35.92
N ASN A 275 -44.77 6.34 -36.26
CA ASN A 275 -46.02 5.85 -35.69
C ASN A 275 -45.85 4.39 -35.28
N SER A 276 -46.42 4.01 -34.14
CA SER A 276 -46.59 2.60 -33.76
C SER A 276 -47.95 2.39 -33.10
N CYS A 277 -48.63 1.30 -33.47
CA CYS A 277 -49.88 0.86 -32.86
C CYS A 277 -49.73 -0.57 -32.35
N ARG A 278 -50.10 -0.80 -31.09
CA ARG A 278 -49.97 -2.10 -30.41
C ARG A 278 -51.26 -2.48 -29.71
N SER A 279 -51.64 -3.75 -29.80
CA SER A 279 -52.74 -4.29 -29.02
C SER A 279 -52.31 -4.54 -27.59
N ALA A 280 -53.22 -4.28 -26.66
CA ALA A 280 -53.07 -4.56 -25.25
C ALA A 280 -54.39 -5.12 -24.71
N MET A 281 -54.31 -5.84 -23.59
CA MET A 281 -55.48 -6.42 -22.94
C MET A 281 -55.25 -6.43 -21.43
N LEU A 282 -56.31 -6.21 -20.66
CA LEU A 282 -56.28 -6.46 -19.22
C LEU A 282 -56.01 -7.95 -18.99
N HIS A 283 -55.12 -8.33 -18.07
CA HIS A 283 -54.86 -9.77 -17.91
C HIS A 283 -56.09 -10.44 -17.31
N TYR A 284 -56.58 -11.46 -18.02
CA TYR A 284 -57.76 -12.18 -17.62
C TYR A 284 -57.52 -12.99 -16.34
N LYS A 285 -58.42 -12.86 -15.37
CA LYS A 285 -58.53 -13.72 -14.19
C LYS A 285 -59.89 -14.41 -14.21
N SER A 286 -59.93 -15.69 -13.87
CA SER A 286 -61.19 -16.41 -13.73
C SER A 286 -61.96 -15.95 -12.48
N TYR A 287 -63.29 -16.04 -12.49
CA TYR A 287 -64.13 -15.63 -11.36
C TYR A 287 -63.77 -16.30 -10.03
N LEU A 288 -63.42 -17.59 -10.07
CA LEU A 288 -63.00 -18.34 -8.88
C LEU A 288 -61.64 -17.84 -8.36
N LEU A 289 -60.67 -17.62 -9.26
CA LEU A 289 -59.36 -17.11 -8.90
C LEU A 289 -59.45 -15.70 -8.32
N ASP A 290 -60.27 -14.83 -8.94
CA ASP A 290 -60.54 -13.48 -8.45
C ASP A 290 -61.16 -13.50 -7.04
N SER A 291 -62.10 -14.40 -6.80
CA SER A 291 -62.74 -14.55 -5.49
C SER A 291 -61.75 -15.01 -4.41
N ILE A 292 -60.89 -15.98 -4.72
CA ILE A 292 -59.83 -16.46 -3.81
C ILE A 292 -58.81 -15.35 -3.56
N TYR A 293 -58.38 -14.64 -4.61
CA TYR A 293 -57.45 -13.52 -4.49
C TYR A 293 -58.02 -12.43 -3.57
N LYS A 294 -59.26 -12.01 -3.81
CA LYS A 294 -59.94 -11.04 -2.97
C LYS A 294 -60.07 -11.54 -1.53
N LEU A 295 -60.51 -12.79 -1.31
CA LEU A 295 -60.64 -13.37 0.03
C LEU A 295 -59.33 -13.29 0.84
N ILE A 296 -58.19 -13.56 0.19
CA ILE A 296 -56.86 -13.49 0.82
C ILE A 296 -56.45 -12.03 1.09
N TYR A 297 -56.76 -11.10 0.19
CA TYR A 297 -56.33 -9.70 0.26
C TYR A 297 -57.34 -8.74 0.94
N ILE A 298 -58.54 -9.19 1.32
CA ILE A 298 -59.56 -8.42 2.07
C ILE A 298 -58.96 -7.58 3.22
N PRO A 299 -58.13 -8.12 4.14
CA PRO A 299 -57.62 -7.32 5.25
C PRO A 299 -56.77 -6.14 4.75
N PHE A 300 -56.01 -6.31 3.67
CA PHE A 300 -55.18 -5.27 3.08
C PHE A 300 -56.02 -4.21 2.34
N PHE A 301 -57.12 -4.63 1.71
CA PHE A 301 -58.06 -3.72 1.06
C PHE A 301 -58.83 -2.86 2.07
N ILE A 302 -59.32 -3.45 3.17
CA ILE A 302 -60.04 -2.72 4.22
C ILE A 302 -59.11 -1.69 4.91
N LEU A 303 -57.87 -2.08 5.18
CA LEU A 303 -56.86 -1.20 5.76
C LEU A 303 -56.33 -0.14 4.77
N GLY A 304 -56.73 -0.19 3.49
CA GLY A 304 -56.30 0.75 2.46
C GLY A 304 -54.81 0.63 2.07
N SER A 305 -54.14 -0.47 2.45
CA SER A 305 -52.74 -0.71 2.09
C SER A 305 -52.58 -1.22 0.65
N SER A 306 -53.67 -1.67 0.03
CA SER A 306 -53.71 -2.17 -1.33
C SER A 306 -55.02 -1.75 -1.98
N GLU A 307 -55.05 -1.65 -3.31
CA GLU A 307 -56.20 -1.25 -4.10
C GLU A 307 -56.45 -2.28 -5.21
N GLU A 308 -57.70 -2.42 -5.66
CA GLU A 308 -58.04 -3.27 -6.82
C GLU A 308 -57.66 -2.59 -8.13
N LYS A 309 -56.39 -2.70 -8.49
CA LYS A 309 -55.84 -2.14 -9.73
C LYS A 309 -54.84 -3.08 -10.39
N GLN A 310 -54.65 -2.84 -11.68
CA GLN A 310 -53.72 -3.59 -12.49
C GLN A 310 -52.95 -2.66 -13.42
N ASP A 311 -51.64 -2.84 -13.45
CA ASP A 311 -50.75 -2.15 -14.38
C ASP A 311 -50.57 -2.98 -15.66
N VAL A 312 -50.88 -2.39 -16.81
CA VAL A 312 -50.70 -2.99 -18.13
C VAL A 312 -49.56 -2.30 -18.85
N HIS A 313 -48.46 -3.04 -19.05
CA HIS A 313 -47.27 -2.58 -19.75
C HIS A 313 -47.38 -2.85 -21.25
N VAL A 314 -47.37 -1.80 -22.07
CA VAL A 314 -47.47 -1.90 -23.53
C VAL A 314 -46.17 -1.41 -24.17
N GLU A 315 -45.43 -2.31 -24.81
CA GLU A 315 -44.21 -1.97 -25.54
C GLU A 315 -44.55 -1.42 -26.94
N LEU A 316 -44.35 -0.12 -27.14
CA LEU A 316 -44.69 0.58 -28.38
C LEU A 316 -43.58 0.44 -29.43
N PHE A 317 -42.32 0.64 -29.02
CA PHE A 317 -41.14 0.45 -29.85
C PHE A 317 -40.07 -0.36 -29.09
N SER A 318 -39.46 -1.34 -29.77
CA SER A 318 -38.39 -2.15 -29.20
C SER A 318 -37.02 -1.47 -29.30
N ASP A 319 -36.71 -0.90 -30.46
CA ASP A 319 -35.39 -0.35 -30.82
C ASP A 319 -35.57 0.95 -31.61
N TYR A 320 -36.11 1.98 -30.95
CA TYR A 320 -36.25 3.30 -31.53
C TYR A 320 -34.94 4.06 -31.46
N GLU A 321 -34.44 4.53 -32.60
CA GLU A 321 -33.24 5.36 -32.69
C GLU A 321 -33.62 6.77 -33.13
N GLU A 322 -33.11 7.77 -32.42
CA GLU A 322 -33.33 9.17 -32.79
C GLU A 322 -32.27 9.64 -33.80
N TYR A 323 -32.72 10.36 -34.84
CA TYR A 323 -31.87 10.92 -35.89
C TYR A 323 -31.61 12.41 -35.67
N GLU A 324 -30.36 12.85 -35.90
CA GLU A 324 -29.90 14.22 -35.61
C GLU A 324 -30.68 15.33 -36.31
N TYR A 325 -31.11 15.11 -37.55
CA TYR A 325 -31.81 16.11 -38.37
C TYR A 325 -33.33 16.18 -38.11
N LYS A 326 -33.89 15.26 -37.30
CA LYS A 326 -35.33 15.16 -37.00
C LYS A 326 -35.57 14.72 -35.54
N PRO A 327 -35.29 15.58 -34.55
CA PRO A 327 -35.55 15.24 -33.14
C PRO A 327 -37.04 15.20 -32.83
N VAL A 328 -37.43 14.31 -31.92
CA VAL A 328 -38.80 14.21 -31.41
C VAL A 328 -39.00 15.26 -30.33
N THR A 329 -40.08 16.04 -30.48
CA THR A 329 -40.42 17.10 -29.51
C THR A 329 -41.67 16.79 -28.73
N ASP A 330 -42.70 16.36 -29.46
CA ASP A 330 -44.01 16.04 -28.92
C ASP A 330 -44.37 14.61 -29.25
N ILE A 331 -45.06 13.96 -28.32
CA ILE A 331 -45.66 12.66 -28.52
C ILE A 331 -47.17 12.80 -28.40
N TYR A 332 -47.87 12.24 -29.36
CA TYR A 332 -49.32 12.09 -29.32
C TYR A 332 -49.66 10.62 -29.07
N ILE A 333 -50.32 10.33 -27.95
CA ILE A 333 -50.76 8.98 -27.59
C ILE A 333 -52.28 8.96 -27.70
N GLU A 334 -52.82 7.91 -28.31
CA GLU A 334 -54.26 7.70 -28.46
C GLU A 334 -54.61 6.25 -28.15
N ILE A 335 -55.62 6.06 -27.30
CA ILE A 335 -56.14 4.75 -26.93
C ILE A 335 -57.46 4.54 -27.67
N GLN A 336 -57.50 3.58 -28.59
CA GLN A 336 -58.63 3.35 -29.49
C GLN A 336 -59.74 2.53 -28.81
N SER A 337 -60.25 3.03 -27.68
CA SER A 337 -61.43 2.53 -27.00
C SER A 337 -62.16 3.67 -26.30
N ARG A 338 -63.49 3.72 -26.45
CA ARG A 338 -64.35 4.74 -25.80
C ARG A 338 -64.84 4.32 -24.42
N HIS A 339 -64.86 3.02 -24.15
CA HIS A 339 -65.42 2.44 -22.94
C HIS A 339 -64.33 1.99 -21.95
N ILE A 340 -63.07 2.33 -22.23
CA ILE A 340 -61.96 1.99 -21.34
C ILE A 340 -61.92 2.92 -20.13
N GLU A 341 -61.74 2.34 -18.95
CA GLU A 341 -61.58 3.07 -17.70
C GLU A 341 -60.11 3.01 -17.27
N ILE A 342 -59.49 4.16 -17.05
CA ILE A 342 -58.05 4.26 -16.76
C ILE A 342 -57.87 5.26 -15.62
N TYR A 343 -57.04 4.93 -14.62
CA TYR A 343 -56.69 5.84 -13.54
C TYR A 343 -55.55 6.77 -13.94
N SER A 344 -54.44 6.20 -14.40
CA SER A 344 -53.26 6.94 -14.78
C SER A 344 -52.53 6.26 -15.93
N ALA A 345 -51.75 7.04 -16.67
CA ALA A 345 -50.88 6.53 -17.71
C ALA A 345 -49.50 7.14 -17.52
N LYS A 346 -48.45 6.34 -17.67
CA LYS A 346 -47.06 6.77 -17.56
C LYS A 346 -46.32 6.34 -18.81
N PHE A 347 -45.69 7.30 -19.47
CA PHE A 347 -44.85 7.06 -20.61
C PHE A 347 -43.43 6.82 -20.13
N SER A 348 -42.87 5.66 -20.44
CA SER A 348 -41.55 5.25 -20.00
C SER A 348 -40.63 5.01 -21.20
N VAL A 349 -39.48 5.70 -21.19
CA VAL A 349 -38.41 5.49 -22.17
C VAL A 349 -37.25 4.82 -21.46
N ASN A 350 -36.91 3.61 -21.89
CA ASN A 350 -35.82 2.81 -21.36
C ASN A 350 -34.68 2.73 -22.38
N ALA A 351 -33.48 3.14 -21.99
CA ALA A 351 -32.31 3.10 -22.86
C ALA A 351 -31.74 1.66 -22.92
N LYS A 352 -31.51 1.13 -24.12
CA LYS A 352 -30.75 -0.12 -24.29
C LYS A 352 -29.26 0.23 -24.39
N PHE A 353 -28.48 -0.16 -23.39
CA PHE A 353 -27.04 0.01 -23.42
C PHE A 353 -26.37 -1.15 -24.16
N SER A 354 -25.38 -0.84 -24.99
CA SER A 354 -24.50 -1.79 -25.66
C SER A 354 -23.03 -1.47 -25.35
N GLY A 355 -22.14 -2.44 -25.58
CA GLY A 355 -20.69 -2.26 -25.41
C GLY A 355 -20.25 -1.98 -23.97
N LEU A 356 -19.36 -1.00 -23.79
CA LEU A 356 -18.80 -0.66 -22.48
C LEU A 356 -19.86 -0.16 -21.49
N ARG A 357 -20.85 0.62 -21.96
CA ARG A 357 -21.96 1.11 -21.12
C ARG A 357 -22.76 -0.04 -20.50
N TYR A 358 -22.99 -1.10 -21.29
CA TYR A 358 -23.70 -2.29 -20.82
C TYR A 358 -22.96 -2.97 -19.66
N ILE A 359 -21.65 -3.17 -19.81
CA ILE A 359 -20.82 -3.78 -18.77
C ILE A 359 -20.80 -2.90 -17.51
N MET A 360 -20.63 -1.59 -17.68
CA MET A 360 -20.59 -0.65 -16.55
C MET A 360 -21.91 -0.60 -15.78
N PHE A 361 -23.04 -0.70 -16.49
CA PHE A 361 -24.35 -0.64 -15.85
C PHE A 361 -24.77 -1.98 -15.22
N ASN A 362 -24.63 -3.08 -15.95
CA ASN A 362 -25.09 -4.39 -15.48
C ASN A 362 -24.12 -5.03 -14.47
N TYR A 363 -22.83 -4.71 -14.56
CA TYR A 363 -21.78 -5.22 -13.67
C TYR A 363 -20.96 -4.07 -13.04
N PRO A 364 -21.58 -3.23 -12.18
CA PRO A 364 -20.95 -2.03 -11.66
C PRO A 364 -19.67 -2.33 -10.87
N VAL A 365 -19.68 -3.37 -10.04
CA VAL A 365 -18.51 -3.76 -9.22
C VAL A 365 -17.32 -4.19 -10.08
N LEU A 366 -17.56 -5.06 -11.08
CA LEU A 366 -16.49 -5.55 -11.96
C LEU A 366 -15.91 -4.44 -12.83
N SER A 367 -16.78 -3.55 -13.35
CA SER A 367 -16.31 -2.42 -14.12
C SER A 367 -15.53 -1.41 -13.27
N ALA A 368 -15.92 -1.21 -12.00
CA ALA A 368 -15.25 -0.30 -11.08
C ALA A 368 -13.87 -0.83 -10.68
N THR A 369 -13.71 -2.12 -10.38
CA THR A 369 -12.40 -2.68 -10.05
C THR A 369 -11.43 -2.58 -11.22
N VAL A 370 -11.86 -2.93 -12.43
CA VAL A 370 -11.03 -2.81 -13.65
C VAL A 370 -10.71 -1.35 -13.97
N GLY A 371 -11.68 -0.44 -13.85
CA GLY A 371 -11.49 0.98 -14.10
C GLY A 371 -10.54 1.65 -13.11
N ILE A 372 -10.71 1.40 -11.80
CA ILE A 372 -9.88 1.98 -10.73
C ILE A 372 -8.45 1.44 -10.80
N THR A 373 -8.26 0.15 -11.10
CA THR A 373 -6.92 -0.45 -11.26
C THR A 373 -6.20 0.10 -12.48
N ALA A 374 -6.89 0.26 -13.61
CA ALA A 374 -6.33 0.89 -14.81
C ALA A 374 -5.93 2.36 -14.55
N ASN A 375 -6.82 3.15 -13.94
CA ASN A 375 -6.52 4.54 -13.58
C ASN A 375 -5.33 4.63 -12.61
N LEU A 376 -5.30 3.77 -11.58
CA LEU A 376 -4.18 3.71 -10.64
C LEU A 376 -2.86 3.40 -11.36
N PHE A 377 -2.87 2.47 -12.32
CA PHE A 377 -1.70 2.13 -13.12
C PHE A 377 -1.16 3.32 -13.91
N PHE A 378 -2.02 4.06 -14.62
CA PHE A 378 -1.60 5.24 -15.38
C PHE A 378 -1.09 6.37 -14.49
N ILE A 379 -1.77 6.66 -13.38
CA ILE A 379 -1.34 7.69 -12.43
C ILE A 379 0.00 7.29 -11.80
N ALA A 380 0.16 6.03 -11.39
CA ALA A 380 1.42 5.53 -10.84
C ALA A 380 2.57 5.64 -11.85
N LEU A 381 2.32 5.32 -13.13
CA LEU A 381 3.32 5.45 -14.19
C LEU A 381 3.77 6.91 -14.38
N ILE A 382 2.83 7.88 -14.38
CA ILE A 382 3.16 9.30 -14.46
C ILE A 382 3.96 9.75 -13.23
N CYS A 383 3.57 9.33 -12.03
CA CYS A 383 4.31 9.62 -10.80
C CYS A 383 5.73 9.03 -10.81
N LEU A 384 5.90 7.81 -11.33
CA LEU A 384 7.22 7.18 -11.47
C LEU A 384 8.12 7.93 -12.46
N ILE A 385 7.56 8.34 -13.60
CA ILE A 385 8.29 9.13 -14.59
C ILE A 385 8.67 10.50 -14.00
N ASN A 386 7.75 11.16 -13.29
CA ASN A 386 8.02 12.44 -12.64
C ASN A 386 9.10 12.29 -11.55
N TRP A 387 9.02 11.23 -10.73
CA TRP A 387 10.05 10.91 -9.74
C TRP A 387 11.41 10.61 -10.38
N TYR A 388 11.43 9.93 -11.52
CA TYR A 388 12.65 9.69 -12.28
C TYR A 388 13.23 10.99 -12.86
N GLN A 389 12.38 11.93 -13.27
CA GLN A 389 12.83 13.22 -13.77
C GLN A 389 13.39 14.11 -12.66
N ILE A 390 12.77 14.15 -11.47
CA ILE A 390 13.24 14.99 -10.36
C ILE A 390 14.59 14.51 -9.81
N ILE A 391 14.80 13.20 -9.69
CA ILE A 391 16.07 12.66 -9.18
C ILE A 391 17.24 12.93 -10.14
N ASN A 392 16.96 12.97 -11.45
CA ASN A 392 17.94 13.26 -12.49
C ASN A 392 18.07 14.75 -12.83
N SER A 393 17.35 15.64 -12.12
CA SER A 393 17.49 17.07 -12.33
C SER A 393 18.87 17.56 -11.87
N GLU A 394 19.52 18.40 -12.68
CA GLU A 394 20.86 18.92 -12.37
C GLU A 394 20.88 19.68 -11.03
N GLU A 395 19.79 20.37 -10.70
CA GLU A 395 19.61 21.09 -9.43
C GLU A 395 19.66 20.15 -8.21
N TYR A 396 18.99 18.98 -8.28
CA TYR A 396 19.00 18.02 -7.19
C TYR A 396 20.39 17.39 -7.01
N ILE A 397 21.06 17.06 -8.12
CA ILE A 397 22.42 16.49 -8.09
C ILE A 397 23.41 17.49 -7.47
N GLN A 398 23.35 18.77 -7.87
CA GLN A 398 24.20 19.83 -7.30
C GLN A 398 23.93 20.05 -5.80
N PHE A 399 22.66 19.99 -5.37
CA PHE A 399 22.30 20.10 -3.95
C PHE A 399 22.94 18.96 -3.13
N VAL A 400 22.79 17.71 -3.58
CA VAL A 400 23.36 16.54 -2.89
C VAL A 400 24.90 16.61 -2.85
N GLU A 401 25.53 17.09 -3.92
CA GLU A 401 26.99 17.25 -3.96
C GLU A 401 27.47 18.36 -3.02
N SER A 402 26.73 19.47 -2.92
CA SER A 402 27.03 20.55 -1.97
C SER A 402 26.98 20.08 -0.51
N GLU A 403 26.00 19.25 -0.15
CA GLU A 403 25.83 18.72 1.21
C GLU A 403 26.97 17.74 1.58
N LYS A 404 27.41 16.92 0.63
CA LYS A 404 28.59 16.04 0.80
C LYS A 404 29.88 16.84 0.99
N ASN A 405 30.05 17.94 0.25
CA ASN A 405 31.23 18.78 0.36
C ASN A 405 31.29 19.47 1.73
N VAL A 406 30.16 19.96 2.25
CA VAL A 406 30.07 20.55 3.61
C VAL A 406 30.36 19.51 4.70
N ALA A 407 29.84 18.29 4.56
CA ALA A 407 30.11 17.22 5.52
C ALA A 407 31.59 16.78 5.53
N THR A 408 32.26 16.83 4.38
CA THR A 408 33.70 16.52 4.26
C THR A 408 34.54 17.60 4.96
N LEU A 409 34.24 18.88 4.73
CA LEU A 409 34.94 20.01 5.37
C LEU A 409 34.83 19.99 6.90
N GLN A 410 33.69 19.55 7.44
CA GLN A 410 33.47 19.50 8.88
C GLN A 410 34.17 18.33 9.58
N ASN A 411 34.56 17.28 8.83
CA ASN A 411 35.34 16.15 9.36
C ASN A 411 36.84 16.44 9.37
N ASP A 412 37.35 17.22 8.41
CA ASP A 412 38.77 17.62 8.35
C ASP A 412 39.15 18.59 9.49
N GLU A 413 38.19 19.34 10.03
CA GLU A 413 38.44 20.31 11.12
C GLU A 413 38.59 19.68 12.52
N LEU A 414 38.34 18.36 12.68
CA LEU A 414 38.40 17.65 13.98
C LEU A 414 39.68 16.81 14.19
N THR A 415 40.63 16.82 13.27
CA THR A 415 41.93 16.14 13.39
C THR A 415 43.07 17.15 13.38
N PRO A 416 43.84 17.33 14.48
CA PRO A 416 45.03 18.16 14.44
C PRO A 416 46.16 17.44 13.70
N SER A 417 46.82 18.23 12.85
CA SER A 417 47.93 17.95 11.94
C SER A 417 49.03 17.00 12.45
N ASP A 418 49.52 16.13 11.56
CA ASP A 418 50.95 15.82 11.52
C ASP A 418 51.42 15.43 10.10
N ALA A 419 52.61 15.95 9.78
CA ALA A 419 53.62 15.55 8.80
C ALA A 419 53.40 15.73 7.28
N SER A 420 54.28 16.55 6.74
CA SER A 420 54.75 16.73 5.36
C SER A 420 55.46 15.50 4.77
N GLU A 421 55.32 15.26 3.47
CA GLU A 421 56.42 15.24 2.47
C GLU A 421 55.96 14.76 1.07
N ASP A 422 56.36 15.56 0.10
CA ASP A 422 56.53 15.49 -1.36
C ASP A 422 56.38 14.18 -2.20
N GLU A 423 55.85 14.41 -3.42
CA GLU A 423 56.39 14.02 -4.74
C GLU A 423 55.77 12.89 -5.63
N TYR A 424 55.59 13.30 -6.91
CA TYR A 424 55.55 12.61 -8.23
C TYR A 424 54.29 11.91 -8.84
N PHE A 425 53.76 12.60 -9.88
CA PHE A 425 53.48 12.20 -11.28
C PHE A 425 52.31 11.28 -11.75
N ILE A 426 51.38 11.94 -12.48
CA ILE A 426 50.93 11.76 -13.89
C ILE A 426 50.43 10.37 -14.39
N THR A 427 49.15 10.33 -14.75
CA THR A 427 48.53 10.06 -16.09
C THR A 427 47.01 9.90 -15.84
N GLY A 428 46.02 10.46 -16.53
CA GLY A 428 45.94 11.07 -17.85
C GLY A 428 45.02 10.23 -18.74
N VAL A 429 43.71 10.53 -18.83
CA VAL A 429 42.88 10.37 -20.05
C VAL A 429 41.70 11.36 -20.03
N LYS A 430 41.69 12.30 -20.99
CA LYS A 430 40.58 13.20 -21.31
C LYS A 430 40.35 13.16 -22.82
N LYS A 431 39.10 12.88 -23.24
CA LYS A 431 38.37 13.28 -24.48
C LYS A 431 37.27 12.24 -24.73
N ARG A 432 36.03 12.59 -25.08
CA ARG A 432 35.66 13.28 -26.33
C ARG A 432 34.18 13.73 -26.24
N GLY A 433 33.89 15.00 -26.55
CA GLY A 433 32.54 15.48 -26.84
C GLY A 433 32.57 16.23 -28.17
N ASN A 434 31.95 15.64 -29.20
CA ASN A 434 31.92 16.18 -30.56
C ASN A 434 30.77 17.19 -30.72
N ARG A 435 31.10 18.32 -31.35
CA ARG A 435 30.21 19.33 -31.92
C ARG A 435 29.50 18.76 -33.15
N THR A 436 28.18 18.90 -33.23
CA THR A 436 27.41 18.74 -34.48
C THR A 436 26.97 20.10 -35.02
N THR A 437 27.27 20.28 -36.30
CA THR A 437 27.02 21.43 -37.17
C THR A 437 25.54 21.54 -37.57
N LYS A 438 25.01 22.77 -37.51
CA LYS A 438 23.75 23.19 -38.13
C LYS A 438 24.05 23.64 -39.57
N LYS A 439 23.38 23.08 -40.57
CA LYS A 439 23.48 23.47 -41.98
C LYS A 439 22.07 23.79 -42.49
N ASN A 440 21.85 25.05 -42.82
CA ASN A 440 20.76 25.50 -43.71
C ASN A 440 21.21 25.24 -45.16
N MET A 441 20.33 24.75 -46.02
CA MET A 441 19.91 25.36 -47.30
C MET A 441 18.97 24.38 -48.04
N ASP A 442 17.92 24.96 -48.62
CA ASP A 442 16.88 24.44 -49.54
C ASP A 442 15.76 23.55 -48.97
#